data_AF-A0AAW1LQM6-F1
#
_entry.id   AF-A0AAW1LQM6-F1
#
_cell.length_a   1.000
_cell.length_b   1.000
_cell.length_c   1.000
_cell.angle_alpha   90.00
_cell.angle_beta   90.00
_cell.angle_gamma   90.00
#
_symmetry.space_group_name_H-M   'P 1'
#
loop_
_entity.id
_entity.type
_entity.pdbx_description
1 polymer ?
#
loop_
_entity_poly.entity_id
_entity_poly.type
_entity_poly.pdbx_seq_one_letter_code
_entity_poly.pdbx_strand_id
1 'polypeptide(L)'
;MLPAVAFVPTESVVEVFETLCENGIFPPEAQEVVDYFEDTWIGGPHRRQRRPLQFDLDMWNLYQSIMWNLYQSILEDLPKTNNSVEGWHRGFAERIGAMHPNIWKFINY
;
A
#
# COMPACT_ATOMS: atom_id res chain seq x y z
N MET A 1 -2.43 -9.40 7.10
CA MET A 1 -1.18 -9.56 7.88
C MET A 1 0.03 -9.56 6.95
N LEU A 2 0.18 -10.51 6.03
CA LEU A 2 1.36 -10.59 5.14
C LEU A 2 1.62 -9.33 4.27
N PRO A 3 0.61 -8.69 3.65
CA PRO A 3 0.83 -7.45 2.89
C PRO A 3 1.30 -6.26 3.75
N ALA A 4 1.12 -6.32 5.08
CA ALA A 4 1.56 -5.25 5.97
C ALA A 4 3.08 -5.12 6.02
N VAL A 5 3.81 -6.20 5.70
CA VAL A 5 5.28 -6.22 5.66
C VAL A 5 5.83 -5.24 4.61
N ALA A 6 5.07 -4.96 3.54
CA ALA A 6 5.46 -3.99 2.51
C ALA A 6 5.53 -2.54 3.03
N PHE A 7 4.96 -2.25 4.21
CA PHE A 7 4.96 -0.93 4.82
C PHE A 7 5.98 -0.78 5.94
N VAL A 8 6.80 -1.80 6.18
CA VAL A 8 7.87 -1.78 7.19
C VAL A 8 9.12 -1.17 6.57
N PRO A 9 9.91 -0.36 7.31
CA PRO A 9 11.23 0.07 6.86
C PRO A 9 12.06 -1.11 6.37
N THR A 10 12.72 -0.96 5.22
CA THR A 10 13.47 -2.03 4.54
C THR A 10 14.43 -2.75 5.48
N GLU A 11 15.08 -2.01 6.38
CA GLU A 11 16.02 -2.49 7.40
C GLU A 11 15.37 -3.37 8.49
N SER A 12 14.07 -3.24 8.70
CA SER A 12 13.31 -3.96 9.74
C SER A 12 12.37 -5.02 9.18
N VAL A 13 12.22 -5.12 7.85
CA VAL A 13 11.33 -6.09 7.18
C VAL A 13 11.56 -7.51 7.67
N VAL A 14 12.82 -7.90 7.80
CA VAL A 14 13.25 -9.23 8.24
C VAL A 14 12.78 -9.52 9.66
N GLU A 15 13.15 -8.65 10.60
CA GLU A 15 12.85 -8.80 12.02
C GLU A 15 11.33 -8.85 12.26
N VAL A 16 10.58 -7.97 11.59
CA VAL A 16 9.12 -7.94 11.72
C VAL A 16 8.50 -9.20 11.15
N PHE A 17 8.96 -9.69 9.99
CA PHE A 17 8.45 -10.94 9.43
C PHE A 17 8.69 -12.14 10.35
N GLU A 18 9.90 -12.28 10.90
CA GLU A 18 10.23 -13.33 11.87
C GLU A 18 9.34 -13.22 13.13
N THR A 19 9.15 -12.01 13.66
CA THR A 19 8.28 -11.75 14.80
C THR A 19 6.82 -12.14 14.54
N LEU A 20 6.31 -11.90 13.32
CA LEU A 20 4.94 -12.30 12.95
C LEU A 20 4.79 -13.84 12.89
N CYS A 21 5.83 -14.54 12.45
CA CYS A 21 5.85 -16.00 12.41
C CYS A 21 5.93 -16.59 13.83
N GLU A 22 6.85 -16.10 14.66
CA GLU A 22 7.06 -16.58 16.04
C GLU A 22 5.84 -16.38 16.92
N ASN A 23 5.12 -15.26 16.76
CA ASN A 23 3.90 -14.97 17.52
C ASN A 23 2.67 -15.73 17.01
N GLY A 24 2.79 -16.57 15.98
CA GLY A 24 1.68 -17.36 15.45
C GLY A 24 0.55 -16.50 14.87
N ILE A 25 0.89 -15.35 14.27
CA ILE A 25 -0.10 -14.43 13.68
C ILE A 25 -0.79 -15.05 12.46
N PHE A 26 -0.11 -15.96 11.76
CA PHE A 26 -0.63 -16.66 10.60
C PHE A 26 -1.35 -17.95 10.99
N PRO A 27 -2.54 -18.22 10.45
CA PRO A 27 -3.23 -19.48 10.70
C PRO A 27 -2.49 -20.65 10.02
N PRO A 28 -2.58 -21.89 10.55
CA PRO A 28 -1.86 -23.05 9.99
C PRO A 28 -2.14 -23.29 8.50
N GLU A 29 -3.34 -22.99 8.04
CA GLU A 29 -3.75 -23.11 6.63
C GLU A 29 -2.99 -22.16 5.70
N ALA A 30 -2.36 -21.10 6.24
CA ALA A 30 -1.56 -20.14 5.49
C ALA A 30 -0.08 -20.51 5.39
N GLN A 31 0.36 -21.62 6.01
CA GLN A 31 1.78 -21.97 6.10
C GLN A 31 2.46 -22.06 4.73
N GLU A 32 1.82 -22.69 3.74
CA GLU A 32 2.38 -22.79 2.38
C GLU A 32 2.65 -21.42 1.74
N VAL A 33 1.79 -20.45 2.02
CA VAL A 33 1.93 -19.07 1.49
C VAL A 33 3.03 -18.33 2.24
N VAL A 34 3.14 -18.54 3.55
CA VAL A 34 4.20 -17.94 4.39
C VAL A 34 5.56 -18.46 3.96
N ASP A 35 5.71 -19.79 3.78
CA ASP A 35 6.94 -20.43 3.35
C ASP A 35 7.37 -19.93 1.96
N TYR A 36 6.41 -19.89 1.02
CA TYR A 36 6.65 -19.33 -0.32
C TYR A 36 7.11 -17.87 -0.26
N PHE A 37 6.46 -17.05 0.57
CA PHE A 37 6.79 -15.64 0.71
C PHE A 37 8.17 -15.44 1.32
N GLU A 38 8.52 -16.21 2.35
CA GLU A 38 9.83 -16.19 2.98
C GLU A 38 10.93 -16.52 1.97
N ASP A 39 10.78 -17.63 1.23
CA ASP A 39 11.77 -18.08 0.26
C ASP A 39 11.94 -17.12 -0.93
N THR A 40 10.84 -16.47 -1.35
CA THR A 40 10.83 -15.59 -2.55
C THR A 40 11.27 -14.17 -2.24
N TRP A 41 10.79 -13.58 -1.13
CA TRP A 41 10.84 -12.13 -0.90
C TRP A 41 11.64 -11.71 0.34
N ILE A 42 11.85 -12.60 1.31
CA ILE A 42 12.54 -12.28 2.58
C ILE A 42 13.94 -12.91 2.64
N GLY A 43 14.12 -14.07 2.02
CA GLY A 43 15.33 -14.87 2.08
C GLY A 43 15.40 -15.71 3.35
N GLY A 44 15.22 -17.02 3.21
CA GLY A 44 15.20 -17.94 4.35
C GLY A 44 16.55 -18.12 5.05
N PRO A 45 16.54 -18.51 6.34
CA PRO A 45 17.76 -18.82 7.10
C PRO A 45 18.47 -20.04 6.52
N HIS A 46 19.70 -19.87 5.99
CA HIS A 46 20.57 -20.98 5.64
C HIS A 46 21.65 -21.16 6.71
N ARG A 47 22.15 -22.40 6.86
CA ARG A 47 22.95 -22.90 8.01
C ARG A 47 24.19 -22.08 8.40
N ARG A 48 24.60 -21.09 7.60
CA ARG A 48 25.72 -20.17 7.85
C ARG A 48 25.49 -18.72 7.37
N GLN A 49 24.50 -18.46 6.51
CA GLN A 49 24.16 -17.14 5.93
C GLN A 49 22.69 -17.15 5.51
N ARG A 50 22.01 -16.00 5.36
CA ARG A 50 20.69 -15.95 4.72
C ARG A 50 20.82 -16.28 3.23
N ARG A 51 19.82 -16.97 2.65
CA ARG A 51 19.77 -17.12 1.20
C ARG A 51 19.72 -15.75 0.54
N PRO A 52 20.40 -15.54 -0.60
CA PRO A 52 20.25 -14.29 -1.35
C PRO A 52 18.79 -14.11 -1.74
N LEU A 53 18.31 -12.87 -1.62
CA LEU A 53 16.96 -12.49 -2.02
C LEU A 53 16.77 -12.80 -3.51
N GLN A 54 15.66 -13.44 -3.87
CA GLN A 54 15.33 -13.63 -5.29
C GLN A 54 14.99 -12.28 -5.95
N PHE A 55 14.41 -11.37 -5.16
CA PHE A 55 14.01 -10.04 -5.56
C PHE A 55 14.44 -9.02 -4.51
N ASP A 56 15.00 -7.90 -4.96
CA ASP A 56 15.42 -6.83 -4.06
C ASP A 56 14.22 -6.25 -3.29
N LEU A 57 14.43 -5.88 -2.02
CA LEU A 57 13.37 -5.35 -1.16
C LEU A 57 12.78 -4.06 -1.75
N ASP A 58 13.64 -3.23 -2.35
CA ASP A 58 13.23 -1.96 -2.97
C ASP A 58 12.27 -2.12 -4.15
N MET A 59 12.16 -3.32 -4.74
CA MET A 59 11.21 -3.55 -5.84
C MET A 59 9.75 -3.69 -5.36
N TRP A 60 9.53 -4.12 -4.13
CA TRP A 60 8.19 -4.46 -3.63
C TRP A 60 7.82 -3.74 -2.34
N ASN A 61 8.80 -3.28 -1.57
CA ASN A 61 8.58 -2.52 -0.36
C ASN A 61 8.05 -1.12 -0.71
N LEU A 62 6.96 -0.73 -0.07
CA LEU A 62 6.26 0.53 -0.31
C LEU A 62 6.66 1.63 0.66
N TYR A 63 7.35 1.31 1.77
CA TYR A 63 7.66 2.25 2.84
C TYR A 63 8.30 3.52 2.31
N GLN A 64 9.38 3.39 1.53
CA GLN A 64 10.11 4.54 1.00
C GLN A 64 9.24 5.39 0.08
N SER A 65 8.46 4.77 -0.81
CA SER A 65 7.56 5.48 -1.72
C SER A 65 6.46 6.25 -0.98
N ILE A 66 5.93 5.66 0.10
CA ILE A 66 4.86 6.26 0.92
C ILE A 66 5.41 7.41 1.74
N MET A 67 6.58 7.23 2.37
CA MET A 67 7.26 8.29 3.10
C MET A 67 7.61 9.47 2.18
N TRP A 68 8.07 9.18 0.97
CA TRP A 68 8.33 10.21 -0.04
C TRP A 68 7.06 10.95 -0.45
N ASN A 69 6.00 10.24 -0.82
CA ASN A 69 4.73 10.85 -1.21
C ASN A 69 4.13 11.69 -0.08
N LEU A 70 4.20 11.20 1.15
CA LEU A 70 3.75 11.94 2.32
C LEU A 70 4.56 13.23 2.50
N TYR A 71 5.89 13.14 2.42
CA TYR A 71 6.78 14.29 2.53
C TYR A 71 6.48 15.35 1.47
N GLN A 72 6.39 14.95 0.19
CA GLN A 72 6.04 15.87 -0.90
C GLN A 72 4.67 16.51 -0.69
N SER A 73 3.68 15.74 -0.23
CA SER A 73 2.34 16.27 0.05
C SER A 73 2.30 17.32 1.17
N ILE A 74 3.30 17.33 2.06
CA ILE A 74 3.44 18.34 3.11
C ILE A 74 4.12 19.58 2.55
N LEU A 75 5.19 19.41 1.76
CA LEU A 75 5.89 20.53 1.11
C LEU A 75 4.99 21.33 0.17
N GLU A 76 4.13 20.62 -0.57
CA GLU A 76 3.22 21.20 -1.56
C GLU A 76 1.86 21.62 -0.97
N ASP A 77 1.67 21.48 0.35
CA ASP A 77 0.39 21.73 1.04
C ASP A 77 -0.81 21.06 0.34
N LEU A 78 -0.61 19.81 -0.13
CA LEU A 78 -1.63 19.10 -0.89
C LEU A 78 -2.82 18.78 0.01
N PRO A 79 -4.06 18.94 -0.51
CA PRO A 79 -5.27 18.65 0.24
C PRO A 79 -5.29 17.17 0.66
N LYS A 80 -5.52 16.93 1.94
CA LYS A 80 -5.61 15.57 2.51
C LYS A 80 -6.96 14.90 2.28
N THR A 81 -7.95 15.67 1.83
CA THR A 81 -9.33 15.24 1.60
C THR A 81 -9.78 15.66 0.21
N ASN A 82 -10.78 14.96 -0.32
CA ASN A 82 -11.43 15.26 -1.60
C ASN A 82 -12.47 16.39 -1.50
N ASN A 83 -12.49 17.18 -0.41
CA ASN A 83 -13.49 18.22 -0.16
C ASN A 83 -13.63 19.22 -1.31
N SER A 84 -12.52 19.61 -1.93
CA SER A 84 -12.52 20.52 -3.09
C SER A 84 -13.21 19.89 -4.30
N VAL A 85 -12.96 18.60 -4.55
CA VAL A 85 -13.59 17.82 -5.63
C VAL A 85 -15.07 17.60 -5.35
N GLU A 86 -15.45 17.26 -4.12
CA GLU A 86 -16.86 17.13 -3.71
C GLU A 86 -17.61 18.46 -3.82
N GLY A 87 -16.97 19.56 -3.43
CA GLY A 87 -17.51 20.91 -3.60
C GLY A 87 -17.72 21.26 -5.07
N TRP A 88 -16.77 20.92 -5.94
CA TRP A 88 -16.92 21.08 -7.38
C TRP A 88 -18.07 20.23 -7.94
N HIS A 89 -18.15 18.94 -7.58
CA HIS A 89 -19.25 18.06 -8.01
C HIS A 89 -20.62 18.60 -7.56
N ARG A 90 -20.72 19.10 -6.32
CA ARG A 90 -21.95 19.70 -5.79
C ARG A 90 -22.35 20.96 -6.57
N GLY A 91 -21.41 21.90 -6.76
CA GLY A 91 -21.68 23.12 -7.50
C GLY A 91 -21.99 22.86 -8.99
N PHE A 92 -21.36 21.84 -9.58
CA PHE A 92 -21.68 21.40 -10.93
C PHE A 92 -23.10 20.84 -11.01
N ALA A 93 -23.47 19.90 -10.13
CA ALA A 93 -24.80 19.30 -10.06
C ALA A 93 -25.91 20.34 -9.86
N GLU A 94 -25.69 21.35 -9.02
CA GLU A 94 -26.60 22.49 -8.83
C GLU A 94 -26.79 23.29 -10.13
N ARG A 95 -25.71 23.61 -10.85
CA ARG A 95 -25.77 24.43 -12.08
C ARG A 95 -26.54 23.78 -13.21
N ILE A 96 -26.45 22.46 -13.36
CA ILE A 96 -27.16 21.69 -14.39
C ILE A 96 -28.47 21.06 -13.88
N GLY A 97 -28.86 21.35 -12.64
CA GLY A 97 -30.11 20.87 -12.04
C GLY A 97 -30.23 19.34 -11.96
N ALA A 98 -29.12 18.61 -11.79
CA ALA A 98 -29.11 17.14 -11.81
C ALA A 98 -28.28 16.55 -10.67
N MET A 99 -28.90 15.73 -9.83
CA MET A 99 -28.26 15.04 -8.69
C MET A 99 -27.26 13.95 -9.13
N HIS A 100 -27.47 13.38 -10.33
CA HIS A 100 -26.57 12.44 -11.00
C HIS A 100 -26.50 12.78 -12.49
N PRO A 101 -25.67 13.76 -12.86
CA PRO A 101 -25.47 14.12 -14.25
C PRO A 101 -24.91 12.92 -15.03
N ASN A 102 -25.57 12.56 -16.12
CA ASN A 102 -24.93 11.73 -17.15
C ASN A 102 -24.49 12.64 -18.30
N ILE A 103 -23.63 12.11 -19.17
CA ILE A 103 -23.06 12.91 -20.27
C ILE A 103 -24.15 13.49 -21.19
N TRP A 104 -25.30 12.83 -21.30
CA TRP A 104 -26.44 13.31 -22.09
C TRP A 104 -27.10 14.54 -21.47
N LYS A 105 -27.27 14.60 -20.15
CA LYS A 105 -27.77 15.80 -19.47
C LYS A 105 -26.82 16.98 -19.61
N PHE A 106 -25.52 16.71 -19.71
CA PHE A 106 -24.50 17.74 -19.94
C PHE A 106 -24.56 18.30 -21.37
N ILE A 107 -24.70 17.47 -22.39
CA ILE A 107 -24.75 17.91 -23.81
C ILE A 107 -26.00 18.75 -24.11
N ASN A 108 -27.09 18.54 -23.35
CA ASN A 108 -28.37 19.24 -23.57
C ASN A 108 -28.51 20.55 -22.77
N TYR A 109 -27.46 21.00 -22.07
CA TYR A 109 -27.38 22.27 -21.33
C TYR A 109 -26.45 23.23 -22.06
#